data_AF-A0AAU2DI67-F1
#
_entry.id   AF-A0AAU2DI67-F1
#
_cell.length_a   1.000
_cell.length_b   1.000
_cell.length_c   1.000
_cell.angle_alpha   90.00
_cell.angle_beta   90.00
_cell.angle_gamma   90.00
#
_symmetry.space_group_name_H-M   'P 1'
#
loop_
_entity.id
_entity.type
_entity.pdbx_description
1 polymer ?
#
loop_
_entity_poly.entity_id
_entity_poly.type
_entity_poly.pdbx_seq_one_letter_code
_entity_poly.pdbx_strand_id
1 'polypeptide(L)'
;MPVEVDPKFGSVTLNVEFDCLLADRCSNGPQSWDGALEWTGADPFSHSAVGKINHTWNAANNADKLDLSTKITAYSPVANASATRWQADGAQIRCDKISSDTPGCTFYKYIPTWVMNFIKTPPAVAHAWLIQSKLPTHPGSKAANKPLFFLPAEDKNAHNRDPDDNRKVICPDGWAATYGNPDATTVPEISSTDKASCDEFAYASTYNSGGMPAGMGGMNEVDTGNDCVQTYATRVKQGEWHLYDDIRVPAPTWKEVCGRSAMSGWINSTSMGGAFSGGFSGKYRLLDQDPYWVNFPQFTHCDASKATVNCTVPKP
;
A
#
# COMPACT_ATOMS: atom_id res chain seq x y z
N MET A 1 17.48 -27.32 -4.53
CA MET A 1 18.90 -27.17 -4.91
C MET A 1 19.58 -28.50 -4.64
N PRO A 2 20.41 -29.03 -5.55
CA PRO A 2 21.14 -30.26 -5.29
C PRO A 2 22.06 -30.06 -4.08
N VAL A 3 22.09 -31.06 -3.20
CA VAL A 3 22.84 -31.07 -1.93
C VAL A 3 24.17 -31.83 -2.06
N GLU A 4 24.47 -32.38 -3.24
CA GLU A 4 25.72 -33.08 -3.51
C GLU A 4 26.03 -33.00 -5.01
N VAL A 5 27.30 -32.82 -5.37
CA VAL A 5 27.79 -33.01 -6.75
C VAL A 5 28.05 -34.49 -6.94
N ASP A 6 27.48 -35.12 -7.98
CA ASP A 6 27.84 -36.49 -8.33
C ASP A 6 29.37 -36.56 -8.50
N PRO A 7 30.08 -37.40 -7.72
CA PRO A 7 31.54 -37.47 -7.74
C PRO A 7 32.13 -37.68 -9.15
N LYS A 8 31.34 -38.21 -10.10
CA LYS A 8 31.72 -38.36 -11.50
C LYS A 8 32.03 -37.04 -12.19
N PHE A 9 31.46 -35.92 -11.76
CA PHE A 9 31.72 -34.61 -12.35
C PHE A 9 33.09 -34.03 -11.98
N GLY A 10 33.76 -34.56 -10.95
CA GLY A 10 35.07 -34.09 -10.48
C GLY A 10 35.00 -32.71 -9.81
N SER A 11 34.88 -31.66 -10.63
CA SER A 11 34.55 -30.30 -10.19
C SER A 11 33.47 -29.67 -11.06
N VAL A 12 32.75 -28.72 -10.48
CA VAL A 12 31.75 -27.89 -11.15
C VAL A 12 32.12 -26.44 -10.97
N THR A 13 32.50 -25.76 -12.05
CA THR A 13 32.75 -24.32 -12.06
C THR A 13 31.50 -23.57 -12.46
N LEU A 14 31.13 -22.54 -11.70
CA LEU A 14 29.98 -21.68 -11.95
C LEU A 14 30.45 -20.36 -12.58
N ASN A 15 29.94 -20.04 -13.76
CA ASN A 15 29.96 -18.68 -14.28
C ASN A 15 28.61 -18.04 -13.98
N VAL A 16 28.62 -16.90 -13.26
CA VAL A 16 27.40 -16.20 -12.87
C VAL A 16 27.37 -14.82 -13.53
N GLU A 17 26.34 -14.60 -14.33
CA GLU A 17 26.08 -13.36 -15.04
C GLU A 17 24.88 -12.68 -14.36
N PHE A 18 25.10 -11.51 -13.75
CA PHE A 18 24.01 -10.63 -13.31
C PHE A 18 23.76 -9.59 -14.39
N ASP A 19 22.60 -9.67 -15.03
CA ASP A 19 22.28 -8.90 -16.21
C ASP A 19 21.15 -7.93 -15.95
N CYS A 20 21.39 -6.65 -16.27
CA CYS A 20 20.35 -5.77 -16.76
C CYS A 20 20.01 -6.14 -18.21
N LEU A 21 18.85 -6.74 -18.45
CA LEU A 21 18.43 -7.18 -19.80
C LEU A 21 18.00 -6.00 -20.70
N LEU A 22 17.79 -4.82 -20.12
CA LEU A 22 17.46 -3.58 -20.83
C LEU A 22 18.66 -2.64 -20.78
N ALA A 23 19.67 -2.92 -21.60
CA ALA A 23 20.98 -2.25 -21.57
C ALA A 23 20.92 -0.73 -21.84
N ASP A 24 19.83 -0.24 -22.43
CA ASP A 24 19.54 1.19 -22.60
C ASP A 24 19.07 1.87 -21.29
N ARG A 25 18.67 1.09 -20.28
CA ARG A 25 18.07 1.56 -19.02
C ARG A 25 18.95 1.35 -17.81
N CYS A 26 19.76 0.30 -17.78
CA CYS A 26 20.72 0.10 -16.69
C CYS A 26 22.05 -0.46 -17.16
N SER A 27 23.08 -0.18 -16.36
CA SER A 27 24.41 -0.77 -16.50
C SER A 27 24.75 -1.66 -15.32
N ASN A 28 25.53 -2.69 -15.59
CA ASN A 28 26.05 -3.61 -14.59
C ASN A 28 27.34 -3.05 -14.00
N GLY A 29 27.43 -2.97 -12.68
CA GLY A 29 28.67 -2.69 -11.97
C GLY A 29 29.55 -3.92 -11.82
N PRO A 30 30.72 -3.79 -11.15
CA PRO A 30 31.57 -4.93 -10.84
C PRO A 30 30.85 -5.91 -9.91
N GLN A 31 31.11 -7.20 -10.12
CA GLN A 31 30.65 -8.27 -9.24
C GLN A 31 31.70 -8.55 -8.16
N SER A 32 31.25 -8.89 -6.95
CA SER A 32 32.10 -9.38 -5.86
C SER A 32 31.53 -10.66 -5.28
N TRP A 33 32.40 -11.57 -4.87
CA TRP A 33 32.03 -12.90 -4.37
C TRP A 33 32.67 -13.18 -3.01
N ASP A 34 31.88 -13.73 -2.11
CA ASP A 34 32.33 -14.37 -0.86
C ASP A 34 32.11 -15.88 -1.00
N GLY A 35 33.18 -16.67 -0.98
CA GLY A 35 33.18 -18.09 -1.34
C GLY A 35 33.65 -18.34 -2.78
N ALA A 36 34.05 -19.59 -3.06
CA ALA A 36 34.55 -20.00 -4.36
C ALA A 36 33.39 -20.27 -5.34
N LEU A 37 33.58 -19.96 -6.62
CA LEU A 37 32.65 -20.35 -7.69
C LEU A 37 32.97 -21.73 -8.28
N GLU A 38 33.98 -22.41 -7.74
CA GLU A 38 34.27 -23.81 -8.05
C GLU A 38 33.82 -24.68 -6.88
N TRP A 39 32.98 -25.66 -7.18
CA TRP A 39 32.56 -26.71 -6.25
C TRP A 39 33.33 -27.98 -6.60
N THR A 40 34.16 -28.45 -5.69
CA THR A 40 34.95 -29.68 -5.86
C THR A 40 34.23 -30.86 -5.19
N GLY A 41 34.41 -32.07 -5.73
CA GLY A 41 33.86 -33.29 -5.11
C GLY A 41 34.41 -33.64 -3.72
N ALA A 42 35.32 -32.83 -3.16
CA ALA A 42 35.86 -32.94 -1.81
C ALA A 42 35.18 -32.00 -0.81
N ASP A 43 34.35 -31.06 -1.29
CA ASP A 43 33.59 -30.14 -0.44
C ASP A 43 32.50 -30.91 0.33
N PRO A 44 32.09 -30.45 1.54
CA PRO A 44 31.00 -31.08 2.29
C PRO A 44 29.70 -31.12 1.46
N PHE A 45 28.67 -31.81 1.97
CA PHE A 45 27.30 -31.90 1.40
C PHE A 45 26.58 -30.54 1.16
N SER A 46 27.30 -29.41 1.14
CA SER A 46 26.82 -28.10 0.72
C SER A 46 27.99 -27.21 0.30
N HIS A 47 27.88 -26.59 -0.87
CA HIS A 47 28.75 -25.50 -1.33
C HIS A 47 27.96 -24.18 -1.33
N SER A 48 28.55 -23.11 -0.80
CA SER A 48 27.89 -21.81 -0.70
C SER A 48 28.83 -20.70 -1.15
N ALA A 49 28.31 -19.83 -2.02
CA ALA A 49 28.96 -18.59 -2.41
C ALA A 49 27.92 -17.46 -2.46
N VAL A 50 28.30 -16.27 -2.01
CA VAL A 50 27.44 -15.09 -1.98
C VAL A 50 27.98 -14.04 -2.95
N GLY A 51 27.21 -13.77 -4.00
CA GLY A 51 27.53 -12.74 -4.99
C GLY A 51 26.83 -11.42 -4.68
N LYS A 52 27.53 -10.31 -4.88
CA LYS A 52 26.96 -8.95 -4.85
C LYS A 52 27.30 -8.22 -6.14
N ILE A 53 26.32 -7.46 -6.64
CA ILE A 53 26.47 -6.54 -7.76
C ILE A 53 25.67 -5.28 -7.47
N ASN A 54 26.16 -4.14 -7.98
CA ASN A 54 25.39 -2.92 -8.06
C ASN A 54 24.97 -2.70 -9.52
N HIS A 55 23.69 -2.44 -9.76
CA HIS A 55 23.22 -1.93 -11.04
C HIS A 55 23.00 -0.43 -10.95
N THR A 56 23.33 0.30 -12.01
CA THR A 56 23.07 1.73 -12.11
C THR A 56 21.94 1.95 -13.10
N TRP A 57 20.89 2.64 -12.67
CA TRP A 57 19.83 3.11 -13.56
C TRP A 57 20.31 4.35 -14.31
N ASN A 58 20.31 4.26 -15.63
CA ASN A 58 20.68 5.35 -16.53
C ASN A 58 19.37 6.05 -16.91
N ALA A 59 18.96 7.02 -16.09
CA ALA A 59 17.63 7.64 -16.10
C ALA A 59 17.18 8.25 -17.44
N ALA A 60 16.77 7.40 -18.37
CA ALA A 60 16.36 7.77 -19.72
C ALA A 60 14.95 8.36 -19.74
N ASN A 61 14.07 7.93 -18.83
CA ASN A 61 12.68 8.40 -18.73
C ASN A 61 12.30 8.81 -17.30
N ASN A 62 11.10 9.38 -17.15
CA ASN A 62 10.53 9.72 -15.84
C ASN A 62 10.18 8.48 -15.00
N ALA A 63 9.94 7.32 -15.63
CA ALA A 63 9.79 6.02 -14.98
C ALA A 63 10.23 4.89 -15.92
N ASP A 64 11.11 4.01 -15.43
CA ASP A 64 11.63 2.85 -16.15
C ASP A 64 11.45 1.58 -15.33
N LYS A 65 10.93 0.53 -15.97
CA LYS A 65 11.03 -0.83 -15.43
C LYS A 65 12.41 -1.38 -15.76
N LEU A 66 13.08 -1.93 -14.75
CA LEU A 66 14.34 -2.63 -14.90
C LEU A 66 14.08 -4.13 -14.90
N ASP A 67 14.66 -4.81 -15.88
CA ASP A 67 14.67 -6.27 -15.95
C ASP A 67 16.05 -6.76 -15.50
N LEU A 68 16.12 -7.17 -14.23
CA LEU A 68 17.31 -7.76 -13.66
C LEU A 68 17.16 -9.27 -13.64
N SER A 69 18.16 -9.98 -14.14
CA SER A 69 18.17 -11.43 -14.16
C SER A 69 19.55 -11.98 -13.81
N THR A 70 19.57 -13.19 -13.29
CA THR A 70 20.80 -13.92 -13.00
C THR A 70 20.85 -15.14 -13.88
N LYS A 71 21.94 -15.35 -14.61
CA LYS A 71 22.22 -16.58 -15.35
C LYS A 71 23.41 -17.27 -14.72
N ILE A 72 23.24 -18.55 -14.40
CA ILE A 72 24.32 -19.40 -13.91
C ILE A 72 24.57 -20.44 -14.98
N THR A 73 25.81 -20.49 -15.47
CA THR A 73 26.30 -21.54 -16.35
C THR A 73 27.26 -22.41 -15.57
N ALA A 74 26.94 -23.69 -15.43
CA ALA A 74 27.77 -24.68 -14.79
C ALA A 74 28.61 -25.43 -15.84
N TYR A 75 29.90 -25.58 -15.56
CA TYR A 75 30.87 -26.29 -16.38
C TYR A 75 31.45 -27.46 -15.59
N SER A 76 31.66 -28.60 -16.24
CA SER A 76 32.39 -29.74 -15.69
C SER A 76 33.37 -30.28 -16.73
N PRO A 77 34.54 -30.81 -16.34
CA PRO A 77 35.49 -31.40 -17.28
C PRO A 77 34.95 -32.58 -18.09
N VAL A 78 33.88 -33.24 -17.61
CA VAL A 78 33.36 -34.49 -18.18
C VAL A 78 31.94 -34.36 -18.77
N ALA A 79 31.37 -33.16 -18.77
CA ALA A 79 30.00 -32.93 -19.23
C ALA A 79 29.85 -31.61 -19.98
N ASN A 80 28.84 -31.53 -20.83
CA ASN A 80 28.48 -30.29 -21.51
C ASN A 80 28.02 -29.23 -20.49
N ALA A 81 28.32 -27.97 -20.80
CA ALA A 81 27.85 -26.85 -19.99
C ALA A 81 26.32 -26.83 -19.92
N SER A 82 25.79 -26.51 -18.74
CA SER A 82 24.37 -26.34 -18.51
C SER A 82 24.10 -24.97 -17.94
N ALA A 83 23.12 -24.26 -18.48
CA ALA A 83 22.79 -22.90 -18.07
C ALA A 83 21.32 -22.79 -17.68
N THR A 84 21.07 -22.06 -16.60
CA THR A 84 19.73 -21.66 -16.19
C THR A 84 19.73 -20.15 -15.92
N ARG A 85 18.63 -19.49 -16.26
CA ARG A 85 18.39 -18.08 -15.95
C ARG A 85 17.23 -17.97 -14.97
N TRP A 86 17.38 -17.08 -14.00
CA TRP A 86 16.39 -16.75 -13.00
C TRP A 86 16.05 -15.27 -13.07
N GLN A 87 14.77 -14.98 -12.90
CA GLN A 87 14.26 -13.64 -12.66
C GLN A 87 13.47 -13.67 -11.36
N ALA A 88 13.62 -12.61 -10.56
CA ALA A 88 12.83 -12.46 -9.35
C ALA A 88 11.50 -11.79 -9.72
N ASP A 89 10.53 -12.57 -10.19
CA ASP A 89 9.27 -12.00 -10.70
C ASP A 89 8.54 -11.15 -9.66
N GLY A 90 8.55 -11.54 -8.37
CA GLY A 90 7.98 -10.74 -7.28
C GLY A 90 8.82 -9.53 -6.84
N ALA A 91 10.05 -9.40 -7.34
CA ALA A 91 11.00 -8.33 -7.00
C ALA A 91 11.49 -7.58 -8.26
N GLN A 92 10.63 -7.47 -9.26
CA GLN A 92 10.91 -6.60 -10.41
C GLN A 92 10.96 -5.14 -9.96
N ILE A 93 11.88 -4.38 -10.54
CA ILE A 93 12.22 -3.04 -10.10
C ILE A 93 11.63 -2.01 -11.07
N ARG A 94 11.06 -0.95 -10.51
CA ARG A 94 10.79 0.30 -11.21
C ARG A 94 11.66 1.38 -10.61
N CYS A 95 12.33 2.17 -11.43
CA CYS A 95 12.97 3.40 -11.02
C CYS A 95 12.23 4.59 -11.63
N ASP A 96 12.09 5.68 -10.88
CA ASP A 96 11.33 6.84 -11.32
C ASP A 96 11.85 8.15 -10.70
N LYS A 97 11.36 9.27 -11.24
CA LYS A 97 11.45 10.63 -10.68
C LYS A 97 10.06 11.26 -10.49
N ILE A 98 8.99 10.48 -10.64
CA ILE A 98 7.60 10.98 -10.60
C ILE A 98 7.14 11.06 -9.15
N SER A 99 7.43 10.02 -8.35
CA SER A 99 6.98 9.97 -6.96
C SER A 99 7.63 11.05 -6.10
N SER A 100 8.85 11.47 -6.46
CA SER A 100 9.64 12.49 -5.77
C SER A 100 10.71 13.05 -6.72
N ASP A 101 11.08 14.32 -6.51
CA ASP A 101 12.17 15.00 -7.21
C ASP A 101 13.52 14.26 -7.05
N THR A 102 13.66 13.47 -5.98
CA THR A 102 14.81 12.58 -5.79
C THR A 102 14.58 11.27 -6.55
N PRO A 103 15.44 10.94 -7.54
CA PRO A 103 15.38 9.67 -8.26
C PRO A 103 15.48 8.49 -7.30
N GLY A 104 14.69 7.44 -7.53
CA GLY A 104 14.77 6.24 -6.70
C GLY A 104 14.09 5.04 -7.34
N CYS A 105 14.28 3.87 -6.72
CA CYS A 105 13.76 2.61 -7.22
C CYS A 105 12.92 1.89 -6.16
N THR A 106 11.93 1.12 -6.62
CA THR A 106 11.03 0.33 -5.77
C THR A 106 10.73 -1.02 -6.43
N PHE A 107 10.33 -2.01 -5.63
CA PHE A 107 9.82 -3.27 -6.14
C PHE A 107 8.35 -3.11 -6.50
N TYR A 108 8.05 -2.74 -7.74
CA TYR A 108 6.71 -2.28 -8.12
C TYR A 108 5.65 -3.41 -8.12
N LYS A 109 6.08 -4.68 -8.15
CA LYS A 109 5.18 -5.84 -7.97
C LYS A 109 4.86 -6.15 -6.51
N TYR A 110 5.62 -5.58 -5.57
CA TYR A 110 5.28 -5.67 -4.15
C TYR A 110 4.15 -4.68 -3.85
N ILE A 111 3.02 -5.19 -3.35
CA ILE A 111 1.88 -4.38 -2.93
C ILE A 111 2.05 -4.06 -1.43
N PRO A 112 2.41 -2.81 -1.06
CA PRO A 112 2.68 -2.46 0.33
C PRO A 112 1.39 -2.38 1.16
N THR A 113 1.52 -2.49 2.47
CA THR A 113 0.41 -2.37 3.42
C THR A 113 0.54 -1.11 4.27
N TRP A 114 -0.43 -0.20 4.17
CA TRP A 114 -0.60 0.92 5.09
C TRP A 114 -1.26 0.45 6.39
N VAL A 115 -0.65 0.79 7.52
CA VAL A 115 -1.20 0.50 8.85
C VAL A 115 -1.55 1.82 9.50
N MET A 116 -2.85 2.06 9.71
CA MET A 116 -3.29 3.31 10.33
C MET A 116 -2.87 3.37 11.80
N ASN A 117 -2.61 4.59 12.28
CA ASN A 117 -2.15 4.81 13.65
C ASN A 117 -3.33 4.82 14.64
N PHE A 118 -3.74 3.63 15.10
CA PHE A 118 -4.83 3.48 16.07
C PHE A 118 -4.58 4.23 17.38
N ILE A 119 -3.34 4.30 17.85
CA ILE A 119 -3.00 4.99 19.11
C ILE A 119 -3.32 6.49 19.00
N LYS A 120 -3.04 7.08 17.84
CA LYS A 120 -3.20 8.52 17.61
C LYS A 120 -4.59 8.92 17.14
N THR A 121 -5.20 8.12 16.27
CA THR A 121 -6.46 8.46 15.60
C THR A 121 -7.48 7.31 15.65
N PRO A 122 -7.82 6.78 16.86
CA PRO A 122 -8.64 5.58 16.97
C PRO A 122 -9.99 5.64 16.24
N PRO A 123 -10.74 6.76 16.23
CA PRO A 123 -12.02 6.82 15.52
C PRO A 123 -11.89 6.68 13.99
N ALA A 124 -10.89 7.31 13.39
CA ALA A 124 -10.65 7.18 11.95
C ALA A 124 -10.28 5.75 11.57
N VAL A 125 -9.48 5.07 12.42
CA VAL A 125 -9.15 3.65 12.22
C VAL A 125 -10.39 2.76 12.36
N ALA A 126 -11.24 3.02 13.36
CA ALA A 126 -12.50 2.29 13.54
C ALA A 126 -13.44 2.47 12.34
N HIS A 127 -13.55 3.68 11.82
CA HIS A 127 -14.37 3.98 10.64
C HIS A 127 -13.85 3.22 9.41
N ALA A 128 -12.57 3.38 9.08
CA ALA A 128 -11.96 2.69 7.95
C ALA A 128 -12.06 1.16 8.07
N TRP A 129 -11.87 0.59 9.27
CA TRP A 129 -12.05 -0.83 9.53
C TRP A 129 -13.49 -1.30 9.27
N LEU A 130 -14.48 -0.58 9.81
CA LEU A 130 -15.89 -0.94 9.65
C LEU A 130 -16.26 -0.99 8.16
N ILE A 131 -15.88 0.06 7.43
CA ILE A 131 -16.18 0.19 6.00
C ILE A 131 -15.47 -0.91 5.19
N GLN A 132 -14.15 -1.13 5.41
CA GLN A 132 -13.42 -2.21 4.75
C GLN A 132 -14.03 -3.59 5.04
N SER A 133 -14.40 -3.83 6.29
CA SER A 133 -14.77 -5.18 6.74
C SER A 133 -16.21 -5.54 6.36
N LYS A 134 -17.08 -4.55 6.21
CA LYS A 134 -18.53 -4.78 6.06
C LYS A 134 -19.08 -4.46 4.68
N LEU A 135 -18.52 -3.49 3.97
CA LEU A 135 -19.00 -3.18 2.62
C LEU A 135 -18.59 -4.25 1.61
N PRO A 136 -19.42 -4.52 0.60
CA PRO A 136 -19.15 -5.53 -0.44
C PRO A 136 -17.89 -5.21 -1.27
N THR A 137 -17.47 -3.95 -1.30
CA THR A 137 -16.30 -3.48 -2.05
C THR A 137 -14.98 -3.80 -1.35
N HIS A 138 -15.01 -4.09 -0.04
CA HIS A 138 -13.84 -4.39 0.81
C HIS A 138 -12.60 -3.49 0.58
N PRO A 139 -12.74 -2.15 0.57
CA PRO A 139 -11.69 -1.24 0.14
C PRO A 139 -10.38 -1.43 0.91
N GLY A 140 -9.31 -1.81 0.20
CA GLY A 140 -7.97 -2.02 0.76
C GLY A 140 -7.75 -3.35 1.46
N SER A 141 -8.72 -4.27 1.43
CA SER A 141 -8.62 -5.56 2.11
C SER A 141 -7.73 -6.53 1.35
N LYS A 142 -6.63 -6.93 2.00
CA LYS A 142 -5.76 -8.01 1.51
C LYS A 142 -6.49 -9.36 1.53
N ALA A 143 -7.32 -9.62 2.54
CA ALA A 143 -8.05 -10.88 2.68
C ALA A 143 -9.11 -11.07 1.58
N ALA A 144 -9.74 -9.98 1.13
CA ALA A 144 -10.70 -10.01 0.02
C ALA A 144 -10.03 -9.85 -1.37
N ASN A 145 -8.71 -9.66 -1.42
CA ASN A 145 -7.96 -9.33 -2.63
C ASN A 145 -8.52 -8.08 -3.36
N LYS A 146 -8.84 -7.03 -2.60
CA LYS A 146 -9.40 -5.76 -3.07
C LYS A 146 -8.49 -4.59 -2.65
N PRO A 147 -7.38 -4.31 -3.35
CA PRO A 147 -6.48 -3.24 -2.95
C PRO A 147 -7.13 -1.87 -3.16
N LEU A 148 -6.60 -0.85 -2.49
CA LEU A 148 -6.83 0.52 -2.91
C LEU A 148 -5.86 0.86 -4.04
N PHE A 149 -6.31 1.64 -5.01
CA PHE A 149 -5.49 2.13 -6.11
C PHE A 149 -5.18 3.60 -5.87
N PHE A 150 -3.90 3.93 -5.75
CA PHE A 150 -3.45 5.28 -5.38
C PHE A 150 -3.79 6.31 -6.46
N LEU A 151 -4.37 7.43 -6.04
CA LEU A 151 -4.55 8.64 -6.85
C LEU A 151 -3.63 9.72 -6.27
N PRO A 152 -2.48 10.01 -6.90
CA PRO A 152 -1.58 11.07 -6.46
C PRO A 152 -2.15 12.46 -6.77
N ALA A 153 -1.38 13.51 -6.45
CA ALA A 153 -1.72 14.89 -6.79
C ALA A 153 -2.04 15.06 -8.29
N GLU A 154 -2.78 16.13 -8.61
CA GLU A 154 -3.31 16.44 -9.94
C GLU A 154 -2.26 16.29 -11.06
N ASP A 155 -1.06 16.85 -10.86
CA ASP A 155 0.04 16.86 -11.81
C ASP A 155 0.74 15.49 -12.02
N LYS A 156 0.32 14.46 -11.27
CA LYS A 156 0.97 13.15 -11.23
C LYS A 156 0.04 11.98 -11.57
N ASN A 157 -1.20 12.24 -11.96
CA ASN A 157 -2.15 11.22 -12.40
C ASN A 157 -2.60 11.41 -13.85
N ALA A 158 -3.07 10.34 -14.48
CA ALA A 158 -3.45 10.33 -15.88
C ALA A 158 -4.64 11.24 -16.25
N HIS A 159 -5.41 11.68 -15.24
CA HIS A 159 -6.64 12.43 -15.43
C HIS A 159 -6.52 13.91 -15.07
N ASN A 160 -5.36 14.36 -14.57
CA ASN A 160 -5.19 15.68 -13.95
C ASN A 160 -6.33 15.96 -12.97
N ARG A 161 -6.61 14.98 -12.10
CA ARG A 161 -7.68 15.08 -11.10
C ARG A 161 -7.09 15.36 -9.74
N ASP A 162 -7.51 16.44 -9.11
CA ASP A 162 -7.18 16.69 -7.71
C ASP A 162 -7.95 15.69 -6.82
N PRO A 163 -7.30 14.93 -5.93
CA PRO A 163 -7.99 14.16 -4.90
C PRO A 163 -9.04 14.94 -4.11
N ASP A 164 -8.88 16.26 -3.95
CA ASP A 164 -9.88 17.10 -3.29
C ASP A 164 -11.21 17.17 -4.07
N ASP A 165 -11.21 16.98 -5.39
CA ASP A 165 -12.46 16.89 -6.15
C ASP A 165 -13.23 15.60 -5.86
N ASN A 166 -12.56 14.53 -5.45
CA ASN A 166 -13.25 13.35 -4.89
C ASN A 166 -13.83 13.71 -3.52
N ARG A 167 -13.03 14.38 -2.68
CA ARG A 167 -13.44 14.81 -1.35
C ARG A 167 -14.68 15.69 -1.39
N LYS A 168 -14.77 16.65 -2.31
CA LYS A 168 -15.92 17.56 -2.43
C LYS A 168 -17.26 16.85 -2.71
N VAL A 169 -17.25 15.67 -3.32
CA VAL A 169 -18.47 14.87 -3.57
C VAL A 169 -18.95 14.21 -2.27
N ILE A 170 -18.04 13.63 -1.51
CA ILE A 170 -18.38 12.88 -0.29
C ILE A 170 -18.50 13.82 0.91
N CYS A 171 -17.52 14.69 1.05
CA CYS A 171 -17.29 15.62 2.13
C CYS A 171 -17.19 17.08 1.62
N PRO A 172 -18.29 17.68 1.14
CA PRO A 172 -18.31 19.09 0.74
C PRO A 172 -17.84 20.03 1.86
N ASP A 173 -17.28 21.16 1.47
CA ASP A 173 -16.84 22.20 2.39
C ASP A 173 -17.95 22.61 3.37
N GLY A 174 -17.61 22.65 4.66
CA GLY A 174 -18.56 23.02 5.71
C GLY A 174 -19.63 21.98 6.04
N TRP A 175 -19.63 20.79 5.41
CA TRP A 175 -20.61 19.74 5.68
C TRP A 175 -20.65 19.38 7.17
N ALA A 176 -19.49 19.14 7.81
CA ALA A 176 -19.46 18.66 9.19
C ALA A 176 -19.97 19.71 10.19
N ALA A 177 -19.78 21.00 9.89
CA ALA A 177 -20.28 22.08 10.73
C ALA A 177 -21.81 22.25 10.61
N THR A 178 -22.37 21.94 9.45
CA THR A 178 -23.80 22.18 9.16
C THR A 178 -24.66 20.94 9.40
N TYR A 179 -24.16 19.78 8.99
CA TYR A 179 -24.92 18.52 8.92
C TYR A 179 -24.28 17.38 9.73
N GLY A 180 -23.01 17.53 10.13
CA GLY A 180 -22.34 16.56 10.98
C GLY A 180 -23.10 16.30 12.28
N ASN A 181 -22.90 15.11 12.86
CA ASN A 181 -23.57 14.80 14.12
C ASN A 181 -23.07 15.73 15.23
N PRO A 182 -23.96 16.46 15.94
CA PRO A 182 -23.54 17.39 16.99
C PRO A 182 -22.84 16.71 18.16
N ASP A 183 -23.02 15.40 18.33
CA ASP A 183 -22.33 14.61 19.36
C ASP A 183 -20.92 14.19 18.94
N ALA A 184 -20.52 14.48 17.69
CA ALA A 184 -19.15 14.25 17.23
C ALA A 184 -18.18 15.12 18.03
N THR A 185 -17.19 14.48 18.66
CA THR A 185 -16.31 15.18 19.61
C THR A 185 -15.08 15.76 18.92
N THR A 186 -14.85 17.06 19.14
CA THR A 186 -13.58 17.74 18.84
C THR A 186 -12.57 17.60 19.98
N VAL A 187 -11.28 17.83 19.71
CA VAL A 187 -10.16 17.77 20.67
C VAL A 187 -9.43 19.11 20.80
N PRO A 188 -10.12 20.18 21.25
CA PRO A 188 -9.51 21.51 21.40
C PRO A 188 -8.29 21.53 22.33
N GLU A 189 -8.20 20.58 23.27
CA GLU A 189 -7.05 20.42 24.16
C GLU A 189 -5.79 19.88 23.47
N ILE A 190 -5.92 19.28 22.28
CA ILE A 190 -4.80 18.84 21.43
C ILE A 190 -4.51 19.89 20.36
N SER A 191 -5.56 20.47 19.79
CA SER A 191 -5.48 21.49 18.74
C SER A 191 -6.55 22.54 18.97
N SER A 192 -6.15 23.73 19.42
CA SER A 192 -7.08 24.81 19.81
C SER A 192 -7.99 25.29 18.67
N THR A 193 -7.64 24.99 17.43
CA THR A 193 -8.42 25.29 16.22
C THR A 193 -9.20 24.09 15.69
N ASP A 194 -9.27 22.99 16.44
CA ASP A 194 -10.00 21.80 16.03
C ASP A 194 -11.49 22.11 15.84
N LYS A 195 -12.05 21.54 14.78
CA LYS A 195 -13.45 21.69 14.37
C LYS A 195 -13.97 20.34 13.91
N ALA A 196 -15.29 20.18 13.94
CA ALA A 196 -15.91 19.02 13.32
C ALA A 196 -15.50 18.94 11.84
N SER A 197 -15.18 17.74 11.39
CA SER A 197 -14.70 17.45 10.04
C SER A 197 -15.39 16.20 9.48
N CYS A 198 -15.39 16.14 8.16
CA CYS A 198 -15.93 15.04 7.38
C CYS A 198 -14.78 14.12 6.96
N ASP A 199 -14.76 12.91 7.51
CA ASP A 199 -13.88 11.82 7.13
C ASP A 199 -14.57 10.93 6.09
N GLU A 200 -13.79 10.35 5.17
CA GLU A 200 -14.31 9.45 4.15
C GLU A 200 -13.43 8.20 4.00
N PHE A 201 -14.06 7.07 3.71
CA PHE A 201 -13.35 5.85 3.33
C PHE A 201 -14.13 5.08 2.24
N ALA A 202 -13.52 4.63 1.14
CA ALA A 202 -12.11 4.78 0.77
C ALA A 202 -11.71 6.24 0.55
N TYR A 203 -10.43 6.54 0.80
CA TYR A 203 -9.90 7.90 0.81
C TYR A 203 -10.05 8.61 -0.54
N ALA A 204 -10.22 9.93 -0.52
CA ALA A 204 -10.19 10.82 -1.69
C ALA A 204 -8.99 10.57 -2.63
N SER A 205 -7.81 10.27 -2.08
CA SER A 205 -6.59 9.97 -2.84
C SER A 205 -6.54 8.53 -3.37
N THR A 206 -7.69 8.00 -3.78
CA THR A 206 -7.79 6.69 -4.43
C THR A 206 -8.84 6.66 -5.54
N TYR A 207 -8.64 5.76 -6.51
CA TYR A 207 -9.67 5.44 -7.51
C TYR A 207 -10.88 4.70 -6.91
N ASN A 208 -10.75 4.23 -5.66
CA ASN A 208 -11.81 3.60 -4.90
C ASN A 208 -12.66 4.63 -4.13
N SER A 209 -12.31 5.91 -4.12
CA SER A 209 -13.15 6.94 -3.49
C SER A 209 -14.55 6.91 -4.11
N GLY A 210 -15.56 7.16 -3.29
CA GLY A 210 -16.92 7.36 -3.79
C GLY A 210 -17.03 8.56 -4.72
N GLY A 211 -16.19 9.58 -4.53
CA GLY A 211 -16.17 10.77 -5.37
C GLY A 211 -15.40 10.63 -6.68
N MET A 212 -14.81 9.46 -6.96
CA MET A 212 -14.06 9.22 -8.19
C MET A 212 -15.01 8.83 -9.33
N PRO A 213 -15.09 9.61 -10.43
CA PRO A 213 -16.00 9.28 -11.53
C PRO A 213 -15.62 7.97 -12.24
N ALA A 214 -16.61 7.14 -12.60
CA ALA A 214 -16.37 5.89 -13.33
C ALA A 214 -15.77 6.15 -14.72
N GLY A 215 -16.12 7.28 -15.35
CA GLY A 215 -15.52 7.73 -16.60
C GLY A 215 -14.02 8.01 -16.52
N MET A 216 -13.47 8.16 -15.31
CA MET A 216 -12.04 8.32 -15.03
C MET A 216 -11.45 7.08 -14.33
N GLY A 217 -12.10 5.92 -14.44
CA GLY A 217 -11.65 4.67 -13.80
C GLY A 217 -12.03 4.54 -12.33
N GLY A 218 -12.93 5.40 -11.83
CA GLY A 218 -13.50 5.27 -10.49
C GLY A 218 -14.23 3.94 -10.28
N MET A 219 -14.03 3.34 -9.12
CA MET A 219 -14.53 1.99 -8.82
C MET A 219 -15.80 1.98 -7.98
N ASN A 220 -16.12 3.09 -7.31
CA ASN A 220 -17.17 3.19 -6.31
C ASN A 220 -17.98 4.49 -6.47
N GLU A 221 -18.09 5.03 -7.69
CA GLU A 221 -18.75 6.33 -7.95
C GLU A 221 -20.13 6.43 -7.29
N VAL A 222 -20.35 7.53 -6.58
CA VAL A 222 -21.66 7.96 -6.05
C VAL A 222 -21.89 9.43 -6.37
N ASP A 223 -23.16 9.85 -6.39
CA ASP A 223 -23.53 11.24 -6.67
C ASP A 223 -23.21 12.16 -5.50
N THR A 224 -23.38 11.67 -4.27
CA THR A 224 -23.13 12.44 -3.06
C THR A 224 -22.65 11.56 -1.92
N GLY A 225 -22.00 12.17 -0.92
CA GLY A 225 -21.67 11.44 0.29
C GLY A 225 -22.88 10.95 1.10
N ASN A 226 -24.13 11.35 0.79
CA ASN A 226 -25.33 10.79 1.43
C ASN A 226 -25.56 9.32 1.05
N ASP A 227 -24.96 8.88 -0.05
CA ASP A 227 -25.06 7.50 -0.54
C ASP A 227 -24.05 6.56 0.15
N CYS A 228 -23.21 7.11 1.05
CA CYS A 228 -22.27 6.37 1.87
C CYS A 228 -22.87 5.96 3.22
N VAL A 229 -22.28 4.97 3.88
CA VAL A 229 -22.54 4.67 5.29
C VAL A 229 -22.22 5.89 6.15
N GLN A 230 -23.19 6.37 6.93
CA GLN A 230 -23.02 7.53 7.80
C GLN A 230 -22.68 7.11 9.23
N THR A 231 -21.56 7.58 9.76
CA THR A 231 -21.20 7.37 11.16
C THR A 231 -20.79 8.68 11.83
N TYR A 232 -20.62 8.65 13.15
CA TYR A 232 -19.97 9.73 13.88
C TYR A 232 -19.12 9.19 15.02
N ALA A 233 -18.07 9.93 15.35
CA ALA A 233 -17.13 9.60 16.41
C ALA A 233 -17.34 10.49 17.63
N THR A 234 -17.61 9.89 18.78
CA THR A 234 -17.80 10.60 20.04
C THR A 234 -16.84 10.10 21.12
N ARG A 235 -16.40 11.00 21.99
CA ARG A 235 -15.55 10.68 23.12
C ARG A 235 -16.38 10.64 24.39
N VAL A 236 -16.63 9.44 24.90
CA VAL A 236 -17.43 9.24 26.12
C VAL A 236 -16.65 9.68 27.37
N LYS A 237 -15.33 9.46 27.37
CA LYS A 237 -14.41 10.00 28.39
C LYS A 237 -12.98 10.02 27.84
N GLN A 238 -12.05 10.65 28.55
CA GLN A 238 -10.67 10.76 28.10
C GLN A 238 -10.05 9.37 27.81
N GLY A 239 -9.57 9.21 26.57
CA GLY A 239 -9.01 7.94 26.08
C GLY A 239 -10.03 6.85 25.78
N GLU A 240 -11.33 7.15 25.72
CA GLU A 240 -12.38 6.23 25.28
C GLU A 240 -13.24 6.87 24.19
N TRP A 241 -13.19 6.27 23.01
CA TRP A 241 -13.88 6.74 21.82
C TRP A 241 -14.85 5.68 21.33
N HIS A 242 -16.04 6.11 20.95
CA HIS A 242 -17.02 5.27 20.27
C HIS A 242 -17.26 5.79 18.86
N LEU A 243 -17.48 4.84 17.94
CA LEU A 243 -17.99 5.10 16.61
C LEU A 243 -19.41 4.54 16.55
N TYR A 244 -20.35 5.36 16.14
CA TYR A 244 -21.76 4.99 16.04
C TYR A 244 -22.30 5.27 14.65
N ASP A 245 -23.32 4.53 14.23
CA ASP A 245 -24.15 4.91 13.10
C ASP A 245 -24.83 6.26 13.40
N ASP A 246 -24.92 7.14 12.41
CA ASP A 246 -25.66 8.38 12.58
C ASP A 246 -27.17 8.13 12.45
N ILE A 247 -27.85 7.88 13.56
CA ILE A 247 -29.27 7.52 13.61
C ILE A 247 -30.24 8.63 13.14
N ARG A 248 -29.71 9.82 12.82
CA ARG A 248 -30.50 10.93 12.24
C ARG A 248 -30.79 10.70 10.75
N VAL A 249 -30.11 9.75 10.12
CA VAL A 249 -30.36 9.28 8.75
C VAL A 249 -30.81 7.81 8.76
N PRO A 250 -31.33 7.27 7.64
CA PRO A 250 -31.63 5.84 7.55
C PRO A 250 -30.43 4.97 7.90
N ALA A 251 -30.70 3.84 8.57
CA ALA A 251 -29.66 2.89 8.94
C ALA A 251 -28.95 2.33 7.68
N PRO A 252 -27.65 1.99 7.78
CA PRO A 252 -26.90 1.43 6.66
C PRO A 252 -27.56 0.16 6.11
N THR A 253 -27.67 0.09 4.79
CA THR A 253 -28.15 -1.11 4.09
C THR A 253 -27.05 -2.14 3.88
N TRP A 254 -25.80 -1.73 4.08
CA TRP A 254 -24.57 -2.47 3.79
C TRP A 254 -24.44 -2.86 2.31
N LYS A 255 -25.09 -2.09 1.44
CA LYS A 255 -24.96 -2.12 -0.02
C LYS A 255 -24.24 -0.88 -0.56
N GLU A 256 -23.96 0.09 0.30
CA GLU A 256 -23.17 1.26 0.01
C GLU A 256 -21.75 0.85 -0.44
N VAL A 257 -21.05 1.79 -1.07
CA VAL A 257 -19.69 1.54 -1.61
C VAL A 257 -18.61 2.38 -0.91
N CYS A 258 -19.03 3.29 -0.05
CA CYS A 258 -18.20 4.22 0.71
C CYS A 258 -18.78 4.44 2.12
N GLY A 259 -17.96 5.02 3.00
CA GLY A 259 -18.34 5.53 4.30
C GLY A 259 -17.98 7.00 4.44
N ARG A 260 -18.79 7.71 5.21
CA ARG A 260 -18.62 9.10 5.59
C ARG A 260 -18.85 9.25 7.08
N SER A 261 -17.98 9.99 7.77
CA SER A 261 -18.05 10.13 9.22
C SER A 261 -17.86 11.55 9.70
N ALA A 262 -18.68 11.97 10.67
CA ALA A 262 -18.45 13.20 11.44
C ALA A 262 -17.50 12.91 12.62
N MET A 263 -16.34 13.58 12.64
CA MET A 263 -15.36 13.43 13.72
C MET A 263 -14.52 14.69 13.93
N SER A 264 -13.60 14.68 14.89
CA SER A 264 -12.59 15.73 15.04
C SER A 264 -11.78 15.94 13.75
N GLY A 265 -11.56 17.19 13.38
CA GLY A 265 -10.70 17.58 12.26
C GLY A 265 -9.26 17.19 12.46
N TRP A 266 -8.73 17.34 13.67
CA TRP A 266 -7.39 16.89 14.01
C TRP A 266 -7.24 15.37 13.83
N ILE A 267 -8.23 14.59 14.25
CA ILE A 267 -8.21 13.12 14.08
C ILE A 267 -8.23 12.75 12.60
N ASN A 268 -9.16 13.32 11.82
CA ASN A 268 -9.28 13.09 10.39
C ASN A 268 -7.99 13.47 9.64
N SER A 269 -7.51 14.71 9.77
CA SER A 269 -6.32 15.17 9.05
C SER A 269 -5.05 14.41 9.43
N THR A 270 -4.99 13.91 10.67
CA THR A 270 -3.83 13.16 11.17
C THR A 270 -3.83 11.70 10.72
N SER A 271 -4.99 11.12 10.45
CA SER A 271 -5.13 9.68 10.14
C SER A 271 -4.38 9.30 8.85
N MET A 272 -4.39 10.21 7.87
CA MET A 272 -3.78 10.06 6.54
C MET A 272 -2.80 11.19 6.19
N GLY A 273 -2.43 12.04 7.14
CA GLY A 273 -1.55 13.19 6.91
C GLY A 273 -0.11 12.80 6.52
N GLY A 274 0.88 13.55 7.02
CA GLY A 274 2.29 13.37 6.61
C GLY A 274 2.85 11.94 6.73
N ALA A 275 2.30 11.11 7.63
CA ALA A 275 2.70 9.71 7.76
C ALA A 275 2.37 8.87 6.51
N PHE A 276 1.30 9.20 5.78
CA PHE A 276 0.98 8.57 4.51
C PHE A 276 1.72 9.23 3.34
N SER A 277 1.56 10.55 3.16
CA SER A 277 2.09 11.25 1.97
C SER A 277 3.63 11.34 1.96
N GLY A 278 4.24 11.72 3.08
CA GLY A 278 5.70 11.79 3.22
C GLY A 278 6.35 10.49 3.72
N GLY A 279 5.59 9.64 4.40
CA GLY A 279 6.06 8.37 4.95
C GLY A 279 5.79 7.20 4.00
N PHE A 280 4.56 6.68 4.00
CA PHE A 280 4.21 5.44 3.32
C PHE A 280 4.32 5.52 1.78
N SER A 281 3.57 6.42 1.16
CA SER A 281 3.52 6.55 -0.31
C SER A 281 4.87 6.97 -0.89
N GLY A 282 5.59 7.87 -0.21
CA GLY A 282 6.97 8.23 -0.55
C GLY A 282 7.95 7.07 -0.42
N LYS A 283 7.93 6.33 0.71
CA LYS A 283 8.82 5.17 0.95
C LYS A 283 8.66 4.09 -0.11
N TYR A 284 7.42 3.78 -0.49
CA TYR A 284 7.14 2.76 -1.51
C TYR A 284 7.09 3.31 -2.93
N ARG A 285 7.29 4.63 -3.09
CA ARG A 285 7.28 5.36 -4.36
C ARG A 285 6.01 5.10 -5.17
N LEU A 286 4.85 5.10 -4.51
CA LEU A 286 3.57 4.83 -5.17
C LEU A 286 3.34 5.86 -6.29
N LEU A 287 3.01 5.34 -7.47
CA LEU A 287 2.58 6.11 -8.63
C LEU A 287 1.07 5.94 -8.85
N ASP A 288 0.55 6.68 -9.82
CA ASP A 288 -0.84 6.58 -10.24
C ASP A 288 -1.25 5.12 -10.49
N GLN A 289 -2.38 4.73 -9.89
CA GLN A 289 -2.94 3.37 -9.90
C GLN A 289 -2.05 2.28 -9.28
N ASP A 290 -0.95 2.61 -8.60
CA ASP A 290 -0.24 1.58 -7.83
C ASP A 290 -1.16 1.06 -6.70
N PRO A 291 -1.29 -0.27 -6.55
CA PRO A 291 -2.11 -0.85 -5.52
C PRO A 291 -1.43 -0.76 -4.14
N TYR A 292 -2.24 -0.65 -3.08
CA TYR A 292 -1.79 -0.83 -1.71
C TYR A 292 -2.91 -1.41 -0.83
N TRP A 293 -2.51 -2.11 0.23
CA TRP A 293 -3.43 -2.63 1.24
C TRP A 293 -3.58 -1.64 2.39
N VAL A 294 -4.71 -1.72 3.10
CA VAL A 294 -4.90 -1.05 4.40
C VAL A 294 -5.17 -2.10 5.45
N ASN A 295 -4.50 -2.01 6.59
CA ASN A 295 -4.61 -2.99 7.67
C ASN A 295 -4.94 -2.33 9.01
N PHE A 296 -5.72 -3.05 9.81
CA PHE A 296 -6.25 -2.63 11.10
C PHE A 296 -5.97 -3.69 12.18
N PRO A 297 -4.69 -3.87 12.60
CA PRO A 297 -4.31 -4.96 13.51
C PRO A 297 -5.12 -5.01 14.81
N GLN A 298 -5.56 -3.86 15.30
CA GLN A 298 -6.28 -3.74 16.56
C GLN A 298 -7.73 -4.29 16.49
N PHE A 299 -8.22 -4.60 15.30
CA PHE A 299 -9.58 -5.08 15.07
C PHE A 299 -9.64 -6.54 14.61
N THR A 300 -8.52 -7.28 14.60
CA THR A 300 -8.48 -8.66 14.09
C THR A 300 -9.38 -9.63 14.86
N HIS A 301 -9.75 -9.31 16.11
CA HIS A 301 -10.68 -10.09 16.93
C HIS A 301 -12.15 -9.72 16.72
N CYS A 302 -12.43 -8.66 15.96
CA CYS A 302 -13.78 -8.19 15.73
C CYS A 302 -14.43 -8.84 14.50
N ASP A 303 -15.74 -9.05 14.60
CA ASP A 303 -16.53 -9.74 13.57
C ASP A 303 -17.55 -8.78 12.94
N ALA A 304 -17.26 -8.34 11.71
CA ALA A 304 -18.11 -7.44 10.95
C ALA A 304 -19.24 -8.15 10.17
N SER A 305 -19.27 -9.49 10.16
CA SER A 305 -20.27 -10.27 9.41
C SER A 305 -21.68 -10.21 10.02
N LYS A 306 -21.77 -9.87 11.31
CA LYS A 306 -23.02 -9.75 12.05
C LYS A 306 -23.87 -8.58 11.57
N ALA A 307 -25.20 -8.71 11.67
CA ALA A 307 -26.11 -7.61 11.31
C ALA A 307 -25.77 -6.31 12.07
N THR A 308 -25.55 -6.42 13.38
CA THR A 308 -25.01 -5.34 14.22
C THR A 308 -23.54 -5.63 14.54
N VAL A 309 -22.66 -4.67 14.26
CA VAL A 309 -21.24 -4.78 14.59
C VAL A 309 -20.99 -4.17 15.96
N ASN A 310 -20.68 -5.02 16.93
CA ASN A 310 -20.21 -4.61 18.25
C ASN A 310 -18.77 -5.07 18.42
N CYS A 311 -17.85 -4.10 18.51
CA CYS A 311 -16.42 -4.34 18.62
C CYS A 311 -15.84 -3.43 19.69
N THR A 312 -15.13 -4.02 20.65
CA THR A 312 -14.36 -3.28 21.64
C THR A 312 -12.89 -3.61 21.45
N VAL A 313 -12.10 -2.57 21.20
CA VAL A 313 -10.64 -2.69 21.16
C VAL A 313 -10.10 -2.34 22.54
N PRO A 314 -9.36 -3.25 23.21
CA PRO A 314 -8.72 -2.94 24.49
C PRO A 314 -7.77 -1.76 24.34
N LYS A 315 -7.60 -0.98 25.42
CA LYS A 315 -6.57 0.06 25.45
C LYS A 315 -5.19 -0.60 25.23
N PRO A 316 -4.31 0.00 24.41
CA PRO A 316 -2.92 -0.45 24.28
C PRO A 316 -2.18 -0.46 25.61
#